data_AF-A0A1G9CYV5-F1
#
_entry.id   AF-A0A1G9CYV5-F1
#
_cell.length_a   1.000
_cell.length_b   1.000
_cell.length_c   1.000
_cell.angle_alpha   90.00
_cell.angle_beta   90.00
_cell.angle_gamma   90.00
#
_symmetry.space_group_name_H-M   'P 1'
#
loop_
_entity.id
_entity.type
_entity.pdbx_description
1 polymer ?
#
loop_
_entity_poly.entity_id
_entity_poly.type
_entity_poly.pdbx_seq_one_letter_code
_entity_poly.pdbx_strand_id
1 'polypeptide(L)'
;MFRRRRGGVVPDPEQDDRQPGNSPLAIFGVLGVVFLIVLVAVVAEPGKLLAGGGADSETTAVPEMRDGVPQPGFDPVALLERNPLNSKNASLEPADCRLPELAESEAGMRSYYEAAVRCLNTLWRPVVVGADLSWAPPEVSLRSRTSDCSETEGSSRPTAFYCDGTIHMPRQWVLSDIGAREPAHLILLAHEYGHHVQQRAGMLRASTVRQQESEVRSPEWLRISRRLELQADCYSGMFMAAAAEGGTLRDRVAERFVSATGSAELGDTHGSPENQRDWKLTGFRERTTAACDTWNVPAERVR
;
A
#
# COMPACT_ATOMS: atom_id res chain seq x y z
N MET A 1 -59.23 -19.42 -26.98
CA MET A 1 -60.58 -19.42 -27.59
C MET A 1 -61.49 -18.61 -26.68
N PHE A 2 -62.36 -17.79 -27.25
CA PHE A 2 -63.32 -16.84 -26.64
C PHE A 2 -62.86 -15.43 -26.27
N ARG A 3 -63.73 -14.50 -26.71
CA ARG A 3 -63.58 -13.09 -27.04
C ARG A 3 -64.85 -12.40 -26.52
N ARG A 4 -64.74 -11.24 -25.86
CA ARG A 4 -65.74 -10.14 -25.66
C ARG A 4 -65.17 -9.22 -24.56
N ARG A 5 -65.25 -7.88 -24.62
CA ARG A 5 -66.40 -7.02 -24.88
C ARG A 5 -66.01 -5.67 -25.53
N ARG A 6 -67.02 -5.05 -26.13
CA ARG A 6 -67.10 -3.66 -26.63
C ARG A 6 -67.30 -2.66 -25.48
N GLY A 7 -66.84 -1.43 -25.68
CA GLY A 7 -67.32 -0.22 -25.02
C GLY A 7 -66.77 0.99 -25.78
N GLY A 8 -67.64 1.82 -26.35
CA GLY A 8 -67.28 3.08 -26.98
C GLY A 8 -67.83 4.27 -26.21
N VAL A 9 -67.28 5.46 -26.46
CA VAL A 9 -67.91 6.76 -26.81
C VAL A 9 -66.80 7.85 -26.80
N VAL A 10 -66.98 8.85 -27.66
CA VAL A 10 -66.08 9.90 -28.25
C VAL A 10 -66.59 11.31 -27.81
N PRO A 11 -66.00 12.50 -28.13
CA PRO A 11 -64.62 13.06 -28.34
C PRO A 11 -64.28 14.15 -27.25
N ASP A 12 -63.21 14.98 -27.22
CA ASP A 12 -62.50 15.90 -28.16
C ASP A 12 -61.35 16.61 -27.35
N PRO A 13 -60.47 17.54 -27.83
CA PRO A 13 -60.02 17.91 -29.18
C PRO A 13 -58.47 17.88 -29.37
N GLU A 14 -58.07 17.86 -30.65
CA GLU A 14 -56.94 18.61 -31.26
C GLU A 14 -55.62 18.77 -30.45
N GLN A 15 -54.59 17.99 -30.79
CA GLN A 15 -53.17 18.43 -30.68
C GLN A 15 -52.34 17.95 -31.89
N ASP A 16 -51.79 18.94 -32.59
CA ASP A 16 -50.83 18.90 -33.68
C ASP A 16 -49.42 18.64 -33.10
N ASP A 17 -48.85 17.46 -33.35
CA ASP A 17 -47.47 17.14 -32.97
C ASP A 17 -46.58 17.11 -34.23
N ARG A 18 -46.23 18.30 -34.74
CA ARG A 18 -45.08 18.48 -35.62
C ARG A 18 -43.92 19.07 -34.82
N GLN A 19 -43.01 18.21 -34.38
CA GLN A 19 -41.70 18.67 -33.93
C GLN A 19 -40.92 19.29 -35.11
N PRO A 20 -40.37 20.52 -34.96
CA PRO A 20 -39.47 21.08 -35.97
C PRO A 20 -38.09 20.41 -35.86
N GLY A 21 -37.64 19.79 -36.96
CA GLY A 21 -36.29 19.24 -37.10
C GLY A 21 -35.22 20.34 -37.20
N ASN A 22 -34.10 20.15 -36.52
CA ASN A 22 -32.98 21.09 -36.51
C ASN A 22 -32.30 21.18 -37.89
N SER A 23 -32.23 22.39 -38.45
CA SER A 23 -31.56 22.66 -39.73
C SER A 23 -30.04 22.67 -39.55
N PRO A 24 -29.26 21.92 -40.37
CA PRO A 24 -27.80 21.90 -40.29
C PRO A 24 -27.15 23.27 -40.51
N LEU A 25 -27.83 24.21 -41.18
CA LEU A 25 -27.34 25.58 -41.37
C LEU A 25 -27.31 26.41 -40.07
N ALA A 26 -28.20 26.12 -39.12
CA ALA A 26 -28.20 26.79 -37.81
C ALA A 26 -27.01 26.33 -36.94
N ILE A 27 -26.60 25.07 -37.07
CA ILE A 27 -25.49 24.49 -36.31
C ILE A 27 -24.14 25.04 -36.78
N PHE A 28 -23.94 25.19 -38.11
CA PHE A 28 -22.70 25.78 -38.64
C PHE A 28 -22.60 27.29 -38.37
N GLY A 29 -23.73 28.02 -38.34
CA GLY A 29 -23.75 29.43 -37.97
C GLY A 29 -23.34 29.67 -36.51
N VAL A 30 -23.82 28.84 -35.58
CA VAL A 30 -23.48 28.95 -34.15
C VAL A 30 -22.01 28.60 -33.90
N LEU A 31 -21.48 27.55 -34.54
CA LEU A 31 -20.07 27.17 -34.38
C LEU A 31 -19.11 28.23 -34.95
N GLY A 32 -19.46 28.87 -36.07
CA GLY A 32 -18.66 29.95 -36.65
C GLY A 32 -18.60 31.20 -35.77
N VAL A 33 -19.71 31.58 -35.14
CA VAL A 33 -19.78 32.74 -34.24
C VAL A 33 -19.03 32.47 -32.92
N VAL A 34 -19.13 31.26 -32.36
CA VAL A 34 -18.38 30.88 -31.15
C VAL A 34 -16.88 30.88 -31.41
N PHE A 35 -16.43 30.35 -32.55
CA PHE A 35 -15.01 30.34 -32.90
C PHE A 35 -14.45 31.75 -33.10
N LEU A 36 -15.24 32.67 -33.70
CA LEU A 36 -14.83 34.07 -33.87
C LEU A 36 -14.77 34.83 -32.53
N ILE A 37 -15.71 34.58 -31.62
CA ILE A 37 -15.71 35.19 -30.27
C ILE A 37 -14.48 34.72 -29.47
N VAL A 38 -14.14 33.43 -29.54
CA VAL A 38 -12.94 32.89 -28.87
C VAL A 38 -11.66 33.47 -29.47
N LEU A 39 -11.58 33.63 -30.79
CA LEU A 39 -10.41 34.25 -31.45
C LEU A 39 -10.25 35.73 -31.10
N VAL A 40 -11.35 36.50 -31.06
CA VAL A 40 -11.31 37.92 -30.68
C VAL A 40 -10.94 38.09 -29.20
N ALA A 41 -11.40 37.20 -28.32
CA ALA A 41 -11.01 37.21 -26.90
C ALA A 41 -9.52 36.90 -26.68
N VAL A 42 -8.91 36.04 -27.51
CA VAL A 42 -7.48 35.69 -27.43
C VAL A 42 -6.57 36.79 -27.98
N VAL A 43 -7.04 37.58 -28.95
CA VAL A 43 -6.22 38.64 -29.60
C VAL A 43 -6.32 39.99 -28.87
N ALA A 44 -7.41 40.24 -28.13
CA ALA A 44 -7.66 41.54 -27.49
C ALA A 44 -6.99 41.74 -26.11
N GLU A 45 -6.51 40.69 -25.44
CA GLU A 45 -5.92 40.82 -24.08
C GLU A 45 -4.66 39.96 -23.88
N PRO A 46 -3.49 40.31 -24.46
CA PRO A 46 -2.24 39.59 -24.21
C PRO A 46 -1.77 39.69 -22.74
N GLY A 47 -2.33 40.62 -21.95
CA GLY A 47 -1.97 40.85 -20.55
C GLY A 47 -2.76 40.05 -19.50
N LYS A 48 -3.89 39.41 -19.84
CA LYS A 48 -4.65 38.58 -18.89
C LYS A 48 -4.32 37.09 -18.96
N LEU A 49 -3.63 36.65 -20.02
CA LEU A 49 -3.08 35.28 -20.12
C LEU A 49 -1.81 35.08 -19.28
N LEU A 50 -1.18 36.16 -18.80
CA LEU A 50 0.01 36.11 -17.93
C LEU A 50 -0.27 36.57 -16.49
N ALA A 51 -1.54 36.82 -16.16
CA ALA A 51 -1.99 37.17 -14.82
C ALA A 51 -3.14 36.26 -14.37
N GLY A 52 -3.00 34.96 -14.64
CA GLY A 52 -3.71 33.92 -13.90
C GLY A 52 -3.00 33.78 -12.56
N GLY A 53 -3.71 34.13 -11.48
CA GLY A 53 -3.20 34.09 -10.12
C GLY A 53 -2.54 32.74 -9.82
N GLY A 54 -1.56 32.79 -8.92
CA GLY A 54 -1.02 31.59 -8.29
C GLY A 54 -2.17 30.83 -7.62
N ALA A 55 -2.80 29.96 -8.38
CA ALA A 55 -3.34 28.73 -7.84
C ALA A 55 -2.09 27.97 -7.43
N ASP A 56 -1.97 27.75 -6.12
CA ASP A 56 -1.04 26.82 -5.53
C ASP A 56 -0.96 25.61 -6.46
N SER A 57 0.21 25.39 -7.05
CA SER A 57 0.53 24.11 -7.65
C SER A 57 0.55 23.14 -6.48
N GLU A 58 -0.63 22.64 -6.10
CA GLU A 58 -0.83 21.53 -5.17
C GLU A 58 0.08 20.44 -5.68
N THR A 59 1.27 20.36 -5.07
CA THR A 59 2.40 19.74 -5.72
C THR A 59 2.16 18.25 -5.59
N THR A 60 1.67 17.66 -6.68
CA THR A 60 1.50 16.21 -6.89
C THR A 60 2.83 15.45 -6.87
N ALA A 61 3.95 16.13 -6.63
CA ALA A 61 5.26 15.53 -6.49
C ALA A 61 5.38 14.83 -5.14
N VAL A 62 5.98 13.64 -5.16
CA VAL A 62 6.42 12.93 -3.96
C VAL A 62 7.34 13.87 -3.16
N PRO A 63 7.12 14.04 -1.84
CA PRO A 63 8.00 14.88 -1.03
C PRO A 63 9.42 14.34 -1.04
N GLU A 64 10.41 15.24 -0.91
CA GLU A 64 11.79 14.83 -0.69
C GLU A 64 11.87 13.97 0.60
N MET A 65 12.55 12.84 0.50
CA MET A 65 12.72 11.87 1.59
C MET A 65 14.13 11.95 2.17
N ARG A 66 14.26 12.30 3.45
CA ARG A 66 15.54 12.23 4.19
C ARG A 66 15.48 11.13 5.22
N ASP A 67 16.31 10.11 5.05
CA ASP A 67 16.39 8.93 5.93
C ASP A 67 15.05 8.23 6.19
N GLY A 68 14.12 8.26 5.21
CA GLY A 68 12.78 7.69 5.35
C GLY A 68 11.76 8.62 6.02
N VAL A 69 12.14 9.88 6.28
CA VAL A 69 11.23 10.91 6.79
C VAL A 69 10.90 11.89 5.65
N PRO A 70 9.61 12.03 5.26
CA PRO A 70 9.20 13.07 4.31
C PRO A 70 9.46 14.45 4.91
N GLN A 71 10.03 15.35 4.10
CA GLN A 71 10.25 16.74 4.52
C GLN A 71 8.92 17.45 4.85
N PRO A 72 8.91 18.45 5.76
CA PRO A 72 7.69 19.16 6.16
C PRO A 72 6.90 19.74 4.99
N GLY A 73 5.57 19.83 5.14
CA GLY A 73 4.67 20.39 4.12
C GLY A 73 4.15 19.37 3.10
N PHE A 74 4.30 18.07 3.36
CA PHE A 74 3.72 17.02 2.53
C PHE A 74 2.25 16.74 2.88
N ASP A 75 1.46 16.31 1.89
CA ASP A 75 0.13 15.75 2.11
C ASP A 75 0.26 14.24 2.43
N PRO A 76 -0.11 13.80 3.65
CA PRO A 76 0.02 12.41 4.06
C PRO A 76 -0.96 11.47 3.34
N VAL A 77 -2.13 11.94 2.90
CA VAL A 77 -3.08 11.13 2.12
C VAL A 77 -2.50 10.88 0.74
N ALA A 78 -2.05 11.94 0.08
CA ALA A 78 -1.40 11.84 -1.23
C ALA A 78 -0.18 10.91 -1.22
N LEU A 79 0.68 10.99 -0.20
CA LEU A 79 1.87 10.13 -0.10
C LEU A 79 1.53 8.65 0.08
N LEU A 80 0.43 8.33 0.76
CA LEU A 80 -0.01 6.95 0.95
C LEU A 80 -0.66 6.40 -0.33
N GLU A 81 -1.55 7.18 -0.96
CA GLU A 81 -2.31 6.75 -2.14
C GLU A 81 -1.50 6.81 -3.45
N ARG A 82 -0.47 7.66 -3.54
CA ARG A 82 0.38 7.83 -4.74
C ARG A 82 1.85 7.59 -4.45
N ASN A 83 2.14 6.70 -3.52
CA ASN A 83 3.52 6.42 -3.14
C ASN A 83 4.35 5.95 -4.37
N PRO A 84 5.58 6.45 -4.56
CA PRO A 84 6.40 6.04 -5.70
C PRO A 84 6.72 4.55 -5.69
N LEU A 85 6.82 3.94 -4.51
CA LEU A 85 7.11 2.51 -4.38
C LEU A 85 6.01 1.66 -5.05
N ASN A 86 4.74 1.98 -4.79
CA ASN A 86 3.59 1.30 -5.40
C ASN A 86 3.45 1.66 -6.89
N SER A 87 3.67 2.93 -7.23
CA SER A 87 3.45 3.45 -8.59
C SER A 87 4.45 2.92 -9.63
N LYS A 88 5.68 2.58 -9.21
CA LYS A 88 6.74 2.07 -10.10
C LYS A 88 6.57 0.59 -10.48
N ASN A 89 5.69 -0.14 -9.81
CA ASN A 89 5.38 -1.56 -10.08
C ASN A 89 6.63 -2.45 -10.20
N ALA A 90 7.51 -2.38 -9.20
CA ALA A 90 8.77 -3.10 -9.19
C ALA A 90 8.64 -4.50 -8.57
N SER A 91 9.52 -5.43 -8.95
CA SER A 91 9.60 -6.79 -8.42
C SER A 91 10.92 -7.04 -7.70
N LEU A 92 10.94 -8.04 -6.83
CA LEU A 92 12.19 -8.52 -6.22
C LEU A 92 12.83 -9.56 -7.15
N GLU A 93 14.00 -9.25 -7.68
CA GLU A 93 14.79 -10.19 -8.47
C GLU A 93 15.26 -11.35 -7.58
N PRO A 94 14.99 -12.62 -7.92
CA PRO A 94 15.38 -13.76 -7.10
C PRO A 94 16.88 -13.81 -6.81
N ALA A 95 17.26 -14.18 -5.59
CA ALA A 95 18.65 -14.34 -5.18
C ALA A 95 18.85 -15.63 -4.36
N ASP A 96 19.94 -16.35 -4.61
CA ASP A 96 20.39 -17.48 -3.79
C ASP A 96 21.04 -16.95 -2.50
N CYS A 97 20.20 -16.74 -1.48
CA CYS A 97 20.65 -16.33 -0.18
C CYS A 97 20.97 -17.54 0.69
N ARG A 98 22.26 -17.83 0.84
CA ARG A 98 22.71 -18.87 1.76
C ARG A 98 22.59 -18.39 3.21
N LEU A 99 21.65 -19.00 3.93
CA LEU A 99 21.45 -18.75 5.35
C LEU A 99 22.22 -19.79 6.19
N PRO A 100 22.82 -19.39 7.32
CA PRO A 100 23.32 -20.37 8.29
C PRO A 100 22.15 -21.15 8.90
N GLU A 101 22.43 -22.26 9.56
CA GLU A 101 21.39 -22.99 10.31
C GLU A 101 20.82 -22.12 11.44
N LEU A 102 19.48 -22.09 11.55
CA LEU A 102 18.83 -21.47 12.70
C LEU A 102 19.10 -22.30 13.96
N ALA A 103 19.88 -21.75 14.88
CA ALA A 103 20.11 -22.34 16.20
C ALA A 103 19.49 -21.47 17.30
N GLU A 104 18.94 -22.10 18.33
CA GLU A 104 18.28 -21.40 19.45
C GLU A 104 19.23 -20.54 20.30
N SER A 105 20.55 -20.72 20.18
CA SER A 105 21.53 -19.90 20.90
C SER A 105 21.48 -18.46 20.42
N GLU A 106 21.79 -17.50 21.30
CA GLU A 106 21.81 -16.08 20.93
C GLU A 106 22.73 -15.81 19.74
N ALA A 107 23.93 -16.42 19.73
CA ALA A 107 24.87 -16.30 18.63
C ALA A 107 24.34 -16.89 17.32
N GLY A 108 23.67 -18.04 17.39
CA GLY A 108 23.04 -18.70 16.23
C GLY A 108 21.93 -17.84 15.62
N MET A 109 20.97 -17.38 16.44
CA MET A 109 19.88 -16.52 15.97
C MET A 109 20.39 -15.19 15.43
N ARG A 110 21.40 -14.58 16.07
CA ARG A 110 22.02 -13.34 15.58
C ARG A 110 22.62 -13.56 14.19
N SER A 111 23.47 -14.58 14.03
CA SER A 111 24.10 -14.90 12.75
C SER A 111 23.06 -15.18 11.66
N TYR A 112 21.98 -15.89 12.02
CA TYR A 112 20.87 -16.19 11.13
C TYR A 112 20.15 -14.92 10.64
N TYR A 113 19.68 -14.08 11.56
CA TYR A 113 18.94 -12.88 11.20
C TYR A 113 19.80 -11.86 10.47
N GLU A 114 21.05 -11.67 10.85
CA GLU A 114 21.96 -10.77 10.11
C GLU A 114 22.17 -11.25 8.67
N ALA A 115 22.27 -12.56 8.44
CA ALA A 115 22.36 -13.12 7.09
C ALA A 115 21.05 -12.92 6.29
N ALA A 116 19.90 -13.16 6.93
CA ALA A 116 18.60 -12.95 6.31
C ALA A 116 18.32 -11.45 6.00
N VAL A 117 18.72 -10.53 6.88
CA VAL A 117 18.65 -9.08 6.62
C VAL A 117 19.56 -8.68 5.46
N ARG A 118 20.77 -9.24 5.34
CA ARG A 118 21.63 -9.01 4.15
C ARG A 118 20.98 -9.50 2.86
N CYS A 119 20.28 -10.63 2.91
CA CYS A 119 19.49 -11.12 1.77
C CYS A 119 18.38 -10.13 1.40
N LEU A 120 17.54 -9.74 2.36
CA LEU A 120 16.47 -8.75 2.16
C LEU A 120 17.02 -7.43 1.62
N ASN A 121 18.15 -6.94 2.13
CA ASN A 121 18.84 -5.75 1.60
C ASN A 121 19.23 -5.90 0.13
N THR A 122 19.69 -7.09 -0.27
CA THR A 122 20.07 -7.36 -1.68
C THR A 122 18.86 -7.27 -2.60
N LEU A 123 17.72 -7.77 -2.15
CA LEU A 123 16.47 -7.81 -2.91
C LEU A 123 15.77 -6.44 -2.98
N TRP A 124 15.68 -5.73 -1.85
CA TRP A 124 14.90 -4.49 -1.74
C TRP A 124 15.66 -3.23 -2.13
N ARG A 125 17.00 -3.20 -2.00
CA ARG A 125 17.78 -2.00 -2.34
C ARG A 125 17.54 -1.52 -3.78
N PRO A 126 17.58 -2.37 -4.83
CA PRO A 126 17.31 -1.93 -6.19
C PRO A 126 15.91 -1.35 -6.36
N VAL A 127 14.91 -1.92 -5.68
CA VAL A 127 13.51 -1.48 -5.72
C VAL A 127 13.35 -0.10 -5.09
N VAL A 128 13.88 0.11 -3.88
CA VAL A 128 13.80 1.40 -3.16
C VAL A 128 14.54 2.49 -3.92
N VAL A 129 15.78 2.23 -4.35
CA VAL A 129 16.57 3.21 -5.11
C VAL A 129 15.95 3.51 -6.48
N GLY A 130 15.40 2.49 -7.17
CA GLY A 130 14.72 2.67 -8.45
C GLY A 130 13.39 3.45 -8.37
N ALA A 131 12.82 3.52 -7.17
CA ALA A 131 11.69 4.39 -6.84
C ALA A 131 12.10 5.82 -6.45
N ASP A 132 13.37 6.18 -6.65
CA ASP A 132 13.94 7.49 -6.32
C ASP A 132 13.89 7.81 -4.81
N LEU A 133 13.90 6.76 -3.97
CA LEU A 133 13.86 6.86 -2.50
C LEU A 133 15.25 6.66 -1.88
N SER A 134 15.49 7.34 -0.76
CA SER A 134 16.72 7.21 0.03
C SER A 134 16.85 5.81 0.65
N TRP A 135 18.05 5.22 0.56
CA TRP A 135 18.34 3.89 1.09
C TRP A 135 19.29 3.94 2.30
N ALA A 136 18.92 3.21 3.35
CA ALA A 136 19.86 2.73 4.36
C ALA A 136 19.37 1.39 4.91
N PRO A 137 20.25 0.43 5.24
CA PRO A 137 19.84 -0.88 5.75
C PRO A 137 19.26 -0.77 7.18
N PRO A 138 18.41 -1.72 7.62
CA PRO A 138 18.03 -1.82 9.01
C PRO A 138 19.08 -2.59 9.84
N GLU A 139 19.08 -2.36 11.14
CA GLU A 139 19.72 -3.24 12.13
C GLU A 139 18.78 -4.37 12.53
N VAL A 140 19.31 -5.41 13.19
CA VAL A 140 18.51 -6.46 13.82
C VAL A 140 18.91 -6.70 15.27
N SER A 141 17.92 -6.74 16.15
CA SER A 141 18.12 -6.86 17.59
C SER A 141 17.36 -8.05 18.16
N LEU A 142 18.03 -8.81 19.04
CA LEU A 142 17.40 -9.90 19.81
C LEU A 142 16.77 -9.44 21.12
N ARG A 143 16.69 -8.13 21.36
CA ARG A 143 16.17 -7.52 22.59
C ARG A 143 14.76 -7.00 22.38
N SER A 144 13.94 -7.10 23.41
CA SER A 144 12.54 -6.65 23.43
C SER A 144 12.33 -5.17 23.74
N ARG A 145 13.39 -4.44 24.12
CA ARG A 145 13.30 -3.03 24.50
C ARG A 145 14.55 -2.27 24.11
N THR A 146 14.36 -1.02 23.68
CA THR A 146 15.37 0.05 23.66
C THR A 146 14.85 1.21 24.51
N SER A 147 15.64 2.28 24.68
CA SER A 147 15.18 3.49 25.38
C SER A 147 13.99 4.15 24.70
N ASP A 148 13.94 4.08 23.37
CA ASP A 148 13.03 4.87 22.53
C ASP A 148 11.93 4.02 21.87
N CYS A 149 12.05 2.69 21.95
CA CYS A 149 11.09 1.74 21.40
C CYS A 149 10.61 0.75 22.48
N SER A 150 9.30 0.74 22.73
CA SER A 150 8.64 -0.23 23.60
C SER A 150 7.22 -0.51 23.14
N GLU A 151 7.01 -1.67 22.52
CA GLU A 151 5.71 -2.12 21.99
C GLU A 151 4.90 -2.98 22.99
N THR A 152 5.22 -2.93 24.28
CA THR A 152 4.45 -3.66 25.30
C THR A 152 3.29 -2.82 25.82
N GLU A 153 2.05 -3.21 25.51
CA GLU A 153 0.83 -2.63 26.08
C GLU A 153 0.29 -3.53 27.21
N GLY A 154 0.50 -3.13 28.47
CA GLY A 154 0.09 -3.92 29.63
C GLY A 154 0.78 -5.29 29.70
N SER A 155 0.00 -6.38 29.64
CA SER A 155 0.54 -7.74 29.53
C SER A 155 0.71 -8.22 28.09
N SER A 156 0.26 -7.45 27.10
CA SER A 156 0.38 -7.78 25.68
C SER A 156 1.74 -7.37 25.12
N ARG A 157 2.23 -8.15 24.16
CA ARG A 157 3.47 -7.91 23.43
C ARG A 157 3.39 -8.49 22.03
N PRO A 158 4.08 -7.92 21.04
CA PRO A 158 4.21 -8.56 19.75
C PRO A 158 5.24 -9.71 19.81
N THR A 159 5.29 -10.52 18.75
CA THR A 159 6.34 -11.54 18.58
C THR A 159 7.65 -10.92 18.08
N ALA A 160 7.55 -9.95 17.18
CA ALA A 160 8.61 -9.11 16.64
C ALA A 160 8.05 -7.71 16.36
N PHE A 161 8.91 -6.72 16.16
CA PHE A 161 8.45 -5.37 15.78
C PHE A 161 9.56 -4.59 15.09
N TYR A 162 9.17 -3.62 14.26
CA TYR A 162 10.08 -2.67 13.66
C TYR A 162 10.02 -1.32 14.37
N CYS A 163 11.17 -0.76 14.73
CA CYS A 163 11.24 0.58 15.29
C CYS A 163 12.53 1.29 14.89
N ASP A 164 12.39 2.50 14.35
CA ASP A 164 13.45 3.44 14.02
C ASP A 164 14.72 2.80 13.42
N GLY A 165 14.58 2.18 12.24
CA GLY A 165 15.72 1.55 11.57
C GLY A 165 16.11 0.17 12.12
N THR A 166 15.45 -0.35 13.16
CA THR A 166 15.80 -1.63 13.80
C THR A 166 14.65 -2.62 13.73
N ILE A 167 14.94 -3.84 13.26
CA ILE A 167 14.05 -4.99 13.36
C ILE A 167 14.32 -5.69 14.69
N HIS A 168 13.34 -5.70 15.59
CA HIS A 168 13.41 -6.41 16.85
C HIS A 168 12.82 -7.80 16.70
N MET A 169 13.64 -8.83 16.90
CA MET A 169 13.27 -10.25 16.95
C MET A 169 13.60 -10.80 18.34
N PRO A 170 12.89 -10.40 19.41
CA PRO A 170 13.32 -10.70 20.77
C PRO A 170 13.39 -12.20 21.00
N ARG A 171 14.59 -12.72 21.29
CA ARG A 171 14.86 -14.18 21.28
C ARG A 171 13.85 -14.97 22.11
N GLN A 172 13.56 -14.50 23.32
CA GLN A 172 12.61 -15.15 24.23
C GLN A 172 11.17 -15.19 23.68
N TRP A 173 10.76 -14.17 22.91
CA TRP A 173 9.41 -14.06 22.36
C TRP A 173 9.24 -14.93 21.13
N VAL A 174 10.16 -14.81 20.16
CA VAL A 174 10.12 -15.64 18.94
C VAL A 174 10.24 -17.13 19.25
N LEU A 175 11.11 -17.53 20.19
CA LEU A 175 11.21 -18.94 20.58
C LEU A 175 9.94 -19.44 21.29
N SER A 176 9.29 -18.59 22.10
CA SER A 176 8.02 -18.92 22.76
C SER A 176 6.87 -19.05 21.77
N ASP A 177 6.76 -18.12 20.83
CA ASP A 177 5.56 -17.96 20.00
C ASP A 177 5.63 -18.83 18.74
N ILE A 178 6.82 -18.95 18.13
CA ILE A 178 6.99 -19.66 16.86
C ILE A 178 7.97 -20.84 16.92
N GLY A 179 8.75 -21.00 18.00
CA GLY A 179 9.78 -22.05 18.13
C GLY A 179 10.88 -21.92 17.08
N ALA A 180 11.86 -22.83 17.06
CA ALA A 180 12.99 -22.80 16.12
C ALA A 180 12.64 -23.28 14.70
N ARG A 181 11.53 -22.80 14.13
CA ARG A 181 11.07 -23.18 12.77
C ARG A 181 11.57 -22.17 11.75
N GLU A 182 12.66 -22.48 11.06
CA GLU A 182 13.34 -21.58 10.12
C GLU A 182 12.41 -20.76 9.20
N PRO A 183 11.42 -21.33 8.50
CA PRO A 183 10.59 -20.53 7.59
C PRO A 183 9.57 -19.64 8.32
N ALA A 184 9.21 -19.95 9.58
CA ALA A 184 8.40 -19.07 10.41
C ALA A 184 9.19 -17.80 10.80
N HIS A 185 10.48 -17.97 11.10
CA HIS A 185 11.39 -16.86 11.35
C HIS A 185 11.61 -16.00 10.10
N LEU A 186 11.70 -16.60 8.91
CA LEU A 186 11.88 -15.84 7.67
C LEU A 186 10.68 -14.99 7.31
N ILE A 187 9.47 -15.56 7.32
CA ILE A 187 8.28 -14.78 6.96
C ILE A 187 8.01 -13.67 7.97
N LEU A 188 8.26 -13.91 9.27
CA LEU A 188 8.16 -12.88 10.31
C LEU A 188 9.20 -11.77 10.10
N LEU A 189 10.48 -12.14 9.90
CA LEU A 189 11.53 -11.15 9.61
C LEU A 189 11.23 -10.34 8.34
N ALA A 190 10.69 -10.98 7.30
CA ALA A 190 10.32 -10.33 6.06
C ALA A 190 9.12 -9.38 6.22
N HIS A 191 8.18 -9.70 7.10
CA HIS A 191 7.09 -8.80 7.50
C HIS A 191 7.66 -7.55 8.19
N GLU A 192 8.51 -7.71 9.20
CA GLU A 192 9.16 -6.56 9.86
C GLU A 192 10.04 -5.74 8.91
N TYR A 193 10.68 -6.41 7.95
CA TYR A 193 11.40 -5.75 6.88
C TYR A 193 10.45 -4.98 5.94
N GLY A 194 9.21 -5.43 5.79
CA GLY A 194 8.15 -4.68 5.13
C GLY A 194 7.92 -3.30 5.76
N HIS A 195 7.93 -3.21 7.09
CA HIS A 195 7.88 -1.91 7.78
C HIS A 195 9.15 -1.07 7.54
N HIS A 196 10.32 -1.69 7.45
CA HIS A 196 11.52 -0.98 7.01
C HIS A 196 11.36 -0.34 5.62
N VAL A 197 10.81 -1.09 4.66
CA VAL A 197 10.50 -0.59 3.32
C VAL A 197 9.49 0.55 3.37
N GLN A 198 8.44 0.42 4.19
CA GLN A 198 7.47 1.49 4.43
C GLN A 198 8.12 2.75 5.05
N GLN A 199 9.12 2.60 5.94
CA GLN A 199 9.87 3.74 6.45
C GLN A 199 10.64 4.42 5.32
N ARG A 200 11.38 3.66 4.50
CA ARG A 200 12.12 4.25 3.37
C ARG A 200 11.21 4.94 2.36
N ALA A 201 9.98 4.47 2.22
CA ALA A 201 8.93 5.08 1.39
C ALA A 201 8.13 6.21 2.08
N GLY A 202 8.40 6.52 3.35
CA GLY A 202 7.69 7.56 4.10
C GLY A 202 6.27 7.20 4.53
N MET A 203 5.83 5.98 4.24
CA MET A 203 4.49 5.51 4.56
C MET A 203 4.27 5.45 6.07
N LEU A 204 5.24 4.96 6.85
CA LEU A 204 5.12 4.92 8.32
C LEU A 204 4.83 6.33 8.87
N ARG A 205 5.61 7.34 8.45
CA ARG A 205 5.42 8.73 8.91
C ARG A 205 4.08 9.30 8.47
N ALA A 206 3.68 9.09 7.21
CA ALA A 206 2.40 9.55 6.71
C ALA A 206 1.23 8.93 7.47
N SER A 207 1.28 7.61 7.73
CA SER A 207 0.28 6.91 8.54
C SER A 207 0.23 7.41 9.97
N THR A 208 1.38 7.67 10.61
CA THR A 208 1.42 8.29 11.95
C THR A 208 0.73 9.65 11.98
N VAL A 209 1.00 10.52 11.02
CA VAL A 209 0.36 11.86 10.94
C VAL A 209 -1.16 11.69 10.83
N ARG A 210 -1.63 10.82 9.92
CA ARG A 210 -3.08 10.58 9.76
C ARG A 210 -3.73 9.96 10.99
N GLN A 211 -3.04 9.06 11.68
CA GLN A 211 -3.55 8.46 12.92
C GLN A 211 -3.66 9.51 14.04
N GLN A 212 -2.72 10.45 14.13
CA GLN A 212 -2.75 11.54 15.12
C GLN A 212 -3.91 12.53 14.90
N GLU A 213 -4.43 12.62 13.67
CA GLU A 213 -5.62 13.42 13.33
C GLU A 213 -6.95 12.73 13.71
N SER A 214 -6.89 11.46 14.11
CA SER A 214 -8.06 10.65 14.46
C SER A 214 -8.03 10.25 15.93
N GLU A 215 -9.20 9.97 16.51
CA GLU A 215 -9.26 9.38 17.84
C GLU A 215 -8.60 7.98 17.83
N VAL A 216 -7.77 7.71 18.84
CA VAL A 216 -7.07 6.44 19.00
C VAL A 216 -8.08 5.29 18.99
N ARG A 217 -7.83 4.27 18.15
CA ARG A 217 -8.72 3.11 17.94
C ARG A 217 -10.10 3.43 17.36
N SER A 218 -10.34 4.63 16.84
CA SER A 218 -11.50 4.90 15.98
C SER A 218 -11.48 4.04 14.71
N PRO A 219 -12.62 3.87 14.01
CA PRO A 219 -12.66 3.11 12.76
C PRO A 219 -11.64 3.58 11.71
N GLU A 220 -11.38 4.89 11.64
CA GLU A 220 -10.37 5.44 10.73
C GLU A 220 -8.94 5.11 11.17
N TRP A 221 -8.65 5.25 12.47
CA TRP A 221 -7.35 4.90 13.03
C TRP A 221 -7.00 3.42 12.76
N LEU A 222 -7.96 2.53 12.99
CA LEU A 222 -7.81 1.09 12.76
C LEU A 222 -7.68 0.78 11.27
N ARG A 223 -8.43 1.47 10.39
CA ARG A 223 -8.30 1.30 8.94
C ARG A 223 -6.91 1.66 8.43
N ILE A 224 -6.30 2.72 8.96
CA ILE A 224 -4.92 3.10 8.62
C ILE A 224 -3.94 2.02 9.10
N SER A 225 -4.10 1.55 10.35
CA SER A 225 -3.29 0.45 10.90
C SER A 225 -3.34 -0.78 10.01
N ARG A 226 -4.54 -1.26 9.67
CA ARG A 226 -4.71 -2.48 8.86
C ARG A 226 -4.10 -2.36 7.48
N ARG A 227 -4.18 -1.20 6.83
CA ARG A 227 -3.55 -0.98 5.52
C ARG A 227 -2.03 -1.10 5.60
N LEU A 228 -1.43 -0.58 6.67
CA LEU A 228 0.01 -0.65 6.91
C LEU A 228 0.46 -2.10 7.14
N GLU A 229 -0.21 -2.81 8.05
CA GLU A 229 0.10 -4.20 8.39
C GLU A 229 -0.10 -5.17 7.23
N LEU A 230 -1.23 -5.04 6.51
CA LEU A 230 -1.53 -5.91 5.37
C LEU A 230 -0.58 -5.68 4.20
N GLN A 231 -0.03 -4.47 4.06
CA GLN A 231 0.99 -4.20 3.07
C GLN A 231 2.33 -4.84 3.44
N ALA A 232 2.70 -4.83 4.74
CA ALA A 232 3.87 -5.57 5.22
C ALA A 232 3.72 -7.09 5.02
N ASP A 233 2.51 -7.63 5.23
CA ASP A 233 2.17 -9.01 4.88
C ASP A 233 2.37 -9.28 3.38
N CYS A 234 1.94 -8.38 2.50
CA CYS A 234 2.16 -8.49 1.06
C CYS A 234 3.66 -8.47 0.69
N TYR A 235 4.43 -7.54 1.27
CA TYR A 235 5.88 -7.48 1.07
C TYR A 235 6.59 -8.75 1.56
N SER A 236 6.13 -9.35 2.68
CA SER A 236 6.63 -10.65 3.13
C SER A 236 6.35 -11.75 2.09
N GLY A 237 5.17 -11.74 1.46
CA GLY A 237 4.81 -12.64 0.36
C GLY A 237 5.74 -12.51 -0.84
N MET A 238 6.03 -11.27 -1.26
CA MET A 238 6.99 -11.00 -2.34
C MET A 238 8.36 -11.59 -2.03
N PHE A 239 8.86 -11.40 -0.80
CA PHE A 239 10.13 -11.97 -0.37
C PHE A 239 10.09 -13.51 -0.41
N MET A 240 9.04 -14.12 0.12
CA MET A 240 8.92 -15.59 0.15
C MET A 240 8.90 -16.19 -1.26
N ALA A 241 8.33 -15.48 -2.25
CA ALA A 241 8.38 -15.89 -3.66
C ALA A 241 9.80 -15.79 -4.24
N ALA A 242 10.48 -14.67 -4.03
CA ALA A 242 11.85 -14.47 -4.50
C ALA A 242 12.86 -15.45 -3.85
N ALA A 243 12.68 -15.72 -2.55
CA ALA A 243 13.49 -16.68 -1.79
C ALA A 243 13.28 -18.12 -2.27
N ALA A 244 12.05 -18.49 -2.65
CA ALA A 244 11.75 -19.80 -3.21
C ALA A 244 12.39 -19.97 -4.60
N GLU A 245 12.19 -18.99 -5.49
CA GLU A 245 12.74 -19.01 -6.84
C GLU A 245 14.27 -18.95 -6.87
N GLY A 246 14.87 -18.21 -5.93
CA GLY A 246 16.32 -18.15 -5.75
C GLY A 246 16.93 -19.40 -5.08
N GLY A 247 16.11 -20.36 -4.62
CA GLY A 247 16.57 -21.60 -3.99
C GLY A 247 16.90 -21.50 -2.50
N THR A 248 16.67 -20.34 -1.86
CA THR A 248 16.81 -20.16 -0.40
C THR A 248 15.79 -21.01 0.36
N LEU A 249 14.56 -21.11 -0.18
CA LEU A 249 13.49 -21.94 0.35
C LEU A 249 12.98 -22.91 -0.72
N ARG A 250 12.39 -24.02 -0.30
CA ARG A 250 11.62 -24.88 -1.22
C ARG A 250 10.26 -24.24 -1.51
N ASP A 251 9.79 -24.26 -2.75
CA ASP A 251 8.49 -23.69 -3.17
C ASP A 251 7.33 -24.10 -2.26
N ARG A 252 7.18 -25.42 -2.04
CA ARG A 252 6.12 -25.96 -1.17
C ARG A 252 6.18 -25.47 0.28
N VAL A 253 7.37 -25.09 0.76
CA VAL A 253 7.54 -24.52 2.10
C VAL A 253 7.10 -23.07 2.08
N ALA A 254 7.56 -22.28 1.10
CA ALA A 254 7.15 -20.89 0.97
C ALA A 254 5.63 -20.76 0.80
N GLU A 255 5.03 -21.52 -0.12
CA GLU A 255 3.59 -21.54 -0.38
C GLU A 255 2.77 -21.90 0.88
N ARG A 256 3.24 -22.88 1.67
CA ARG A 256 2.58 -23.26 2.93
C ARG A 256 2.51 -22.11 3.93
N PHE A 257 3.58 -21.35 4.06
CA PHE A 257 3.64 -20.25 5.04
C PHE A 257 2.87 -19.01 4.59
N VAL A 258 2.92 -18.64 3.30
CA VAL A 258 2.10 -17.53 2.80
C VAL A 258 0.61 -17.86 2.76
N SER A 259 0.24 -19.14 2.66
CA SER A 259 -1.16 -19.60 2.69
C SER A 259 -1.73 -19.75 4.10
N ALA A 260 -0.92 -19.59 5.15
CA ALA A 260 -1.38 -19.69 6.53
C ALA A 260 -2.31 -18.52 6.87
N THR A 261 -3.39 -18.80 7.59
CA THR A 261 -4.29 -17.78 8.13
C THR A 261 -3.57 -16.94 9.18
N GLY A 262 -3.93 -15.66 9.25
CA GLY A 262 -3.42 -14.72 10.25
C GLY A 262 -3.94 -14.95 11.67
N SER A 263 -3.55 -14.05 12.57
CA SER A 263 -4.03 -14.05 13.96
C SER A 263 -5.37 -13.31 14.09
N ALA A 264 -6.39 -13.97 14.64
CA ALA A 264 -7.67 -13.33 14.95
C ALA A 264 -7.55 -12.31 16.08
N GLU A 265 -6.62 -12.53 17.02
CA GLU A 265 -6.39 -11.64 18.17
C GLU A 265 -5.84 -10.27 17.74
N LEU A 266 -5.17 -10.22 16.59
CA LEU A 266 -4.62 -9.00 15.99
C LEU A 266 -5.58 -8.32 15.01
N GLY A 267 -6.79 -8.86 14.84
CA GLY A 267 -7.72 -8.50 13.76
C GLY A 267 -8.03 -7.00 13.67
N ASP A 268 -8.15 -6.33 14.81
CA ASP A 268 -8.49 -4.90 14.86
C ASP A 268 -7.43 -4.02 14.18
N THR A 269 -6.15 -4.36 14.35
CA THR A 269 -5.01 -3.55 13.89
C THR A 269 -4.30 -4.12 12.67
N HIS A 270 -4.34 -5.43 12.48
CA HIS A 270 -3.63 -6.15 11.39
C HIS A 270 -4.57 -6.70 10.32
N GLY A 271 -5.89 -6.56 10.51
CA GLY A 271 -6.92 -7.06 9.62
C GLY A 271 -7.29 -8.51 9.92
N SER A 272 -8.40 -8.96 9.36
CA SER A 272 -8.93 -10.30 9.52
C SER A 272 -7.89 -11.36 9.15
N PRO A 273 -7.94 -12.56 9.78
CA PRO A 273 -7.07 -13.67 9.40
C PRO A 273 -7.08 -13.99 7.90
N GLU A 274 -8.23 -13.80 7.26
CA GLU A 274 -8.42 -13.95 5.81
C GLU A 274 -7.69 -12.86 5.04
N ASN A 275 -7.81 -11.58 5.42
CA ASN A 275 -7.07 -10.50 4.77
C ASN A 275 -5.56 -10.66 4.93
N GLN A 276 -5.08 -11.02 6.12
CA GLN A 276 -3.66 -11.29 6.37
C GLN A 276 -3.14 -12.38 5.41
N ARG A 277 -3.89 -13.47 5.24
CA ARG A 277 -3.54 -14.54 4.29
C ARG A 277 -3.59 -14.06 2.84
N ASP A 278 -4.65 -13.36 2.46
CA ASP A 278 -4.87 -12.95 1.08
C ASP A 278 -3.82 -11.95 0.61
N TRP A 279 -3.35 -11.06 1.48
CA TRP A 279 -2.27 -10.12 1.14
C TRP A 279 -0.90 -10.81 1.04
N LYS A 280 -0.58 -11.74 1.96
CA LYS A 280 0.61 -12.62 1.79
C LYS A 280 0.58 -13.36 0.45
N LEU A 281 -0.56 -13.94 0.09
CA LEU A 281 -0.74 -14.62 -1.19
C LEU A 281 -0.67 -13.67 -2.40
N THR A 282 -1.19 -12.46 -2.27
CA THR A 282 -1.11 -11.43 -3.32
C THR A 282 0.35 -11.11 -3.61
N GLY A 283 1.15 -10.81 -2.59
CA GLY A 283 2.58 -10.55 -2.77
C GLY A 283 3.34 -11.75 -3.34
N PHE A 284 3.02 -12.96 -2.88
CA PHE A 284 3.67 -14.19 -3.37
C PHE A 284 3.38 -14.50 -4.84
N ARG A 285 2.17 -14.21 -5.31
CA ARG A 285 1.72 -14.52 -6.68
C ARG A 285 2.03 -13.41 -7.67
N GLU A 286 1.69 -12.18 -7.31
CA GLU A 286 1.79 -11.02 -8.21
C GLU A 286 3.20 -10.43 -8.22
N ARG A 287 3.96 -10.61 -7.13
CA ARG A 287 5.40 -10.29 -7.02
C ARG A 287 5.78 -8.85 -7.38
N THR A 288 4.85 -7.91 -7.25
CA THR A 288 5.04 -6.52 -7.64
C THR A 288 4.61 -5.58 -6.52
N THR A 289 5.30 -4.45 -6.38
CA THR A 289 4.94 -3.43 -5.38
C THR A 289 3.57 -2.81 -5.63
N ALA A 290 3.12 -2.69 -6.89
CA ALA A 290 1.79 -2.16 -7.19
C ALA A 290 0.67 -3.11 -6.73
N ALA A 291 0.89 -4.42 -6.82
CA ALA A 291 -0.06 -5.40 -6.31
C ALA A 291 -0.19 -5.37 -4.78
N CYS A 292 0.80 -4.79 -4.08
CA CYS A 292 0.79 -4.56 -2.64
C CYS A 292 0.23 -3.18 -2.22
N ASP A 293 -0.45 -2.48 -3.13
CA ASP A 293 -1.09 -1.21 -2.81
C ASP A 293 -2.38 -1.39 -2.00
N THR A 294 -2.23 -1.41 -0.68
CA THR A 294 -3.36 -1.46 0.26
C THR A 294 -4.07 -0.13 0.43
N TRP A 295 -3.59 0.97 -0.15
CA TRP A 295 -4.17 2.31 0.02
C TRP A 295 -5.28 2.60 -1.00
N ASN A 296 -5.22 1.96 -2.17
CA ASN A 296 -6.18 2.13 -3.26
C ASN A 296 -7.19 0.96 -3.43
N VAL A 297 -7.46 0.21 -2.35
CA VAL A 297 -8.46 -0.87 -2.35
C VAL A 297 -9.72 -0.56 -1.53
N PRO A 298 -10.86 -1.21 -1.85
CA PRO A 298 -12.07 -1.16 -1.03
C PRO A 298 -11.82 -1.61 0.41
N ALA A 299 -12.61 -1.10 1.36
CA ALA A 299 -12.44 -1.39 2.79
C ALA A 299 -12.54 -2.89 3.11
N GLU A 300 -13.29 -3.65 2.31
CA GLU A 300 -13.45 -5.12 2.35
C GLU A 300 -12.13 -5.88 2.30
N ARG A 301 -11.14 -5.32 1.59
CA ARG A 301 -9.82 -5.94 1.41
C ARG A 301 -8.89 -5.69 2.60
N VAL A 302 -9.29 -4.84 3.55
CA VAL A 302 -8.46 -4.38 4.67
C VAL A 302 -9.27 -4.26 5.96
N ARG A 303 -10.17 -5.23 6.18
CA ARG A 303 -11.07 -5.26 7.35
C ARG A 303 -10.41 -5.87 8.55
#